data_AF-A0A7X0NF06-F1
#
_entry.id   AF-A0A7X0NF06-F1
#
_cell.length_a   1.000
_cell.length_b   1.000
_cell.length_c   1.000
_cell.angle_alpha   90.00
_cell.angle_beta   90.00
_cell.angle_gamma   90.00
#
_symmetry.space_group_name_H-M   'P 1'
#
loop_
_entity.id
_entity.type
_entity.pdbx_description
1 polymer ?
#
loop_
_entity_poly.entity_id
_entity_poly.type
_entity_poly.pdbx_seq_one_letter_code
_entity_poly.pdbx_strand_id
1 'polypeptide(L)' 'MEQKKHFLQRIARVIGIGCTVIAIGCGIYLLTILDSENKVLKGSVGATTFFFFTVGIVLNTISSTNLPNLKVGNEEDK' A
#
# COMPACT_ATOMS: atom_id res chain seq x y z
N MET A 1 4.94 -12.97 26.91
CA MET A 1 4.22 -13.35 25.68
C MET A 1 4.18 -12.14 24.77
N GLU A 2 5.13 -12.08 23.85
CA GLU A 2 5.59 -10.85 23.20
C GLU A 2 5.28 -10.90 21.69
N GLN A 3 5.01 -9.74 21.07
CA GLN A 3 5.18 -9.48 19.62
C GLN A 3 4.13 -10.01 18.60
N LYS A 4 2.90 -9.48 18.58
CA LYS A 4 2.07 -9.48 17.33
C LYS A 4 1.92 -8.12 16.66
N LYS A 5 2.19 -7.02 17.37
CA LYS A 5 2.16 -5.65 16.82
C LYS A 5 3.12 -5.41 15.66
N HIS A 6 4.27 -6.08 15.69
CA HIS A 6 5.30 -5.88 14.69
C HIS A 6 5.01 -6.58 13.36
N PHE A 7 4.10 -7.56 13.32
CA PHE A 7 3.93 -8.41 12.13
C PHE A 7 3.02 -7.76 11.08
N LEU A 8 1.82 -7.31 11.48
CA LEU A 8 0.89 -6.64 10.55
C LEU A 8 1.46 -5.32 10.01
N GLN A 9 2.13 -4.55 10.87
CA GLN A 9 2.73 -3.28 10.46
C GLN A 9 3.93 -3.48 9.53
N ARG A 10 4.70 -4.56 9.75
CA ARG A 10 5.81 -4.95 8.86
C ARG A 10 5.30 -5.48 7.53
N ILE A 11 4.20 -6.25 7.52
CA ILE A 11 3.53 -6.67 6.29
C ILE A 11 3.01 -5.45 5.53
N ALA A 12 2.30 -4.54 6.20
CA ALA A 12 1.79 -3.31 5.60
C ALA A 12 2.91 -2.48 4.98
N ARG A 13 4.07 -2.38 5.66
CA ARG A 13 5.26 -1.69 5.14
C ARG A 13 5.81 -2.35 3.88
N VAL A 14 5.96 -3.67 3.87
CA VAL A 14 6.47 -4.43 2.71
C VAL A 14 5.51 -4.31 1.52
N ILE A 15 4.21 -4.49 1.75
CA ILE A 15 3.19 -4.36 0.70
C ILE A 15 3.13 -2.92 0.20
N GLY A 16 3.21 -1.92 1.09
CA GLY A 16 3.22 -0.50 0.73
C GLY A 16 4.38 -0.17 -0.21
N ILE A 17 5.61 -0.59 0.15
CA ILE A 17 6.79 -0.42 -0.72
C ILE A 17 6.59 -1.12 -2.07
N GLY A 18 6.06 -2.36 -2.06
CA GLY A 18 5.77 -3.10 -3.30
C GLY A 18 4.78 -2.37 -4.21
N CYS A 19 3.67 -1.87 -3.65
CA CYS A 19 2.68 -1.08 -4.38
C CYS A 19 3.28 0.21 -4.95
N THR A 20 4.15 0.90 -4.20
CA THR A 20 4.82 2.11 -4.70
C THR A 20 5.76 1.81 -5.88
N VAL A 21 6.51 0.71 -5.83
CA VAL A 21 7.39 0.30 -6.95
C VAL A 21 6.57 -0.05 -8.18
N ILE A 22 5.47 -0.79 -8.02
CA ILE A 22 4.56 -1.13 -9.12
C ILE A 22 3.93 0.13 -9.71
N ALA A 23 3.51 1.09 -8.86
CA ALA A 23 2.96 2.36 -9.33
C ALA A 23 3.97 3.15 -10.18
N ILE A 24 5.24 3.21 -9.76
CA ILE A 24 6.30 3.85 -10.55
C ILE A 24 6.48 3.13 -11.90
N GLY A 25 6.52 1.79 -11.90
CA GLY A 25 6.61 0.99 -13.12
C GLY A 25 5.45 1.22 -14.09
N CYS A 26 4.21 1.22 -13.58
CA CYS A 26 3.02 1.53 -14.38
C CYS A 26 3.02 2.98 -14.88
N GLY A 27 3.51 3.94 -14.08
CA GLY A 27 3.67 5.34 -14.49
C GLY A 27 4.67 5.51 -15.62
N ILE A 28 5.82 4.83 -15.55
CA ILE A 28 6.82 4.81 -16.64
C ILE A 28 6.21 4.16 -17.88
N TYR A 29 5.51 3.03 -17.73
CA TYR A 29 4.83 2.37 -18.84
C TYR A 29 3.77 3.27 -19.48
N LEU A 30 3.02 4.04 -18.68
CA LEU A 30 2.05 5.02 -19.17
C LEU A 30 2.70 6.08 -20.08
N LEU A 31 3.93 6.50 -19.77
CA LEU A 31 4.71 7.41 -20.63
C LEU A 31 5.05 6.81 -21.98
N THR A 32 5.28 5.50 -22.06
CA THR A 32 5.58 4.81 -23.34
C THR A 32 4.35 4.65 -24.23
N ILE A 33 3.16 4.56 -23.64
CA ILE A 33 1.89 4.39 -24.38
C ILE A 33 1.13 5.72 -24.57
N LEU A 34 1.77 6.86 -24.29
CA LEU A 34 1.11 8.16 -24.29
C LEU A 34 0.67 8.59 -25.71
N ASP A 35 1.42 8.17 -26.72
CA ASP A 35 1.17 8.38 -28.16
C ASP A 35 0.24 7.30 -28.78
N SER A 36 -0.13 6.27 -28.02
CA SER A 36 -1.01 5.20 -28.49
C SER A 36 -2.46 5.68 -28.62
N GLU A 37 -3.12 5.34 -29.74
CA GLU A 37 -4.57 5.59 -29.92
C GLU A 37 -5.47 4.74 -29.01
N ASN A 38 -4.90 3.78 -28.28
CA ASN A 38 -5.64 2.92 -27.36
C ASN A 38 -6.02 3.66 -26.06
N LYS A 39 -7.04 4.51 -26.15
CA LYS A 39 -7.59 5.30 -25.04
C LYS A 39 -8.03 4.44 -23.85
N VAL A 40 -8.55 3.23 -24.11
CA VAL A 40 -8.96 2.29 -23.06
C VAL A 40 -7.74 1.84 -22.24
N LEU A 41 -6.68 1.36 -22.91
CA LEU A 41 -5.46 0.91 -22.25
C LEU A 41 -4.81 2.05 -21.44
N LYS A 42 -4.73 3.24 -22.02
CA LYS A 42 -4.17 4.43 -21.38
C LYS A 42 -4.97 4.83 -20.12
N GLY A 43 -6.30 4.78 -20.21
CA GLY A 43 -7.20 5.00 -19.07
C GLY A 43 -7.03 3.95 -17.98
N SER A 44 -6.99 2.67 -18.35
CA SER A 44 -6.81 1.55 -17.40
C SER A 44 -5.45 1.62 -16.70
N VAL A 45 -4.35 1.80 -17.44
CA VAL A 45 -3.00 1.93 -16.87
C VAL A 45 -2.89 3.16 -15.98
N GLY A 46 -3.51 4.28 -16.38
CA GLY A 46 -3.57 5.50 -15.56
C GLY A 46 -4.31 5.26 -14.24
N ALA A 47 -5.48 4.62 -14.28
CA ALA A 47 -6.24 4.27 -13.09
C ALA A 47 -5.48 3.30 -12.18
N THR A 48 -4.85 2.26 -12.74
CA THR A 48 -4.03 1.29 -11.99
C THR A 48 -2.82 1.96 -11.33
N THR A 49 -2.14 2.86 -12.04
CA THR A 49 -1.02 3.65 -11.51
C THR A 49 -1.47 4.48 -10.30
N PHE A 50 -2.58 5.21 -10.44
CA PHE A 50 -3.11 6.05 -9.37
C PHE A 50 -3.58 5.23 -8.16
N PHE A 51 -4.21 4.08 -8.41
CA PHE A 51 -4.65 3.17 -7.36
C PHE A 51 -3.47 2.65 -6.53
N PHE A 52 -2.45 2.08 -7.17
CA PHE A 52 -1.29 1.55 -6.46
C PHE A 52 -0.48 2.65 -5.74
N PHE A 53 -0.41 3.85 -6.32
CA PHE A 53 0.20 4.99 -5.67
C PHE A 53 -0.54 5.36 -4.38
N THR A 54 -1.87 5.48 -4.45
CA THR A 54 -2.72 5.81 -3.30
C THR A 54 -2.65 4.74 -2.23
N VAL A 55 -2.72 3.46 -2.60
CA VAL A 55 -2.55 2.32 -1.68
C VAL A 55 -1.16 2.36 -1.02
N GLY A 56 -0.11 2.68 -1.78
CA GLY A 56 1.24 2.87 -1.24
C GLY A 56 1.30 3.95 -0.15
N ILE A 57 0.68 5.11 -0.39
CA ILE A 57 0.58 6.20 0.60
C ILE A 57 -0.19 5.76 1.86
N VAL A 58 -1.34 5.09 1.67
CA VAL A 58 -2.20 4.63 2.78
C VAL A 58 -1.43 3.62 3.64
N LEU A 59 -0.82 2.61 3.02
CA LEU A 59 -0.04 1.58 3.72
C LEU A 59 1.20 2.17 4.40
N ASN A 60 1.85 3.15 3.77
CA ASN A 60 2.96 3.85 4.39
C ASN A 60 2.51 4.62 5.65
N THR A 61 1.38 5.32 5.58
CA THR A 61 0.78 6.03 6.71
C THR A 61 0.44 5.08 7.86
N ILE A 62 -0.21 3.94 7.56
CA ILE A 62 -0.51 2.89 8.55
C ILE A 62 0.78 2.34 9.16
N SER A 63 1.82 2.14 8.36
CA SER A 63 3.11 1.63 8.83
C SER A 63 3.88 2.64 9.69
N SER A 64 3.68 3.93 9.46
CA SER A 64 4.32 5.03 10.20
C SER A 64 3.56 5.43 11.46
N THR A 65 2.33 4.96 11.63
CA THR A 65 1.49 5.32 12.78
C THR A 65 1.87 4.45 13.98
N ASN A 66 2.21 5.08 15.11
CA ASN A 66 2.53 4.35 16.33
C ASN A 66 1.22 3.91 17.02
N LEU A 67 0.67 2.78 16.59
CA LEU A 67 -0.62 2.28 17.08
C LEU A 67 -0.47 1.81 18.55
N PRO A 68 -1.20 2.43 19.50
CA PRO A 68 -1.25 1.98 20.89
C PRO A 68 -1.84 0.56 20.96
N ASN A 69 -1.64 -0.13 22.08
CA ASN A 69 -2.05 -1.53 22.18
C ASN A 69 -3.58 -1.59 22.31
N LEU A 70 -4.28 -1.80 21.20
CA LEU A 70 -5.74 -1.90 21.14
C LEU A 70 -6.30 -3.23 21.68
N LYS A 71 -5.55 -3.93 22.53
CA LYS A 71 -6.06 -5.13 23.21
C LYS A 71 -7.08 -4.68 24.26
N VAL A 72 -8.35 -4.68 23.89
CA VAL A 72 -9.48 -4.57 24.83
C VAL A 72 -9.70 -5.96 25.44
N GLY A 73 -9.58 -6.07 26.77
CA GLY A 73 -9.86 -7.27 27.55
C GLY A 73 -8.71 -8.29 27.63
N ASN A 74 -8.15 -8.42 28.83
CA ASN A 74 -8.21 -9.65 29.64
C ASN A 74 -7.91 -9.21 31.07
N GLU A 75 -8.85 -8.48 31.67
CA GLU A 75 -9.07 -8.61 33.10
C GLU A 75 -9.83 -9.92 33.25
N GLU A 76 -9.12 -11.02 33.46
CA GLU A 76 -9.68 -12.25 34.02
C GLU A 76 -8.52 -13.07 34.60
N ASP A 77 -8.44 -13.02 35.94
CA ASP A 77 -8.01 -14.05 36.87
C ASP A 77 -6.62 -14.70 36.72
N LYS A 78 -5.61 -14.10 37.37
CA LYS A 78 -4.93 -14.59 38.59
C LYS A 78 -3.60 -13.89 38.84
#